data_AF-A0A4Q6B067-F1
#
_entry.id   AF-A0A4Q6B067-F1
#
_cell.length_a   1.000
_cell.length_b   1.000
_cell.length_c   1.000
_cell.angle_alpha   90.00
_cell.angle_beta   90.00
_cell.angle_gamma   90.00
#
_symmetry.space_group_name_H-M   'P 1'
#
loop_
_entity.id
_entity.type
_entity.pdbx_description
1 polymer ?
#
loop_
_entity_poly.entity_id
_entity_poly.type
_entity_poly.pdbx_seq_one_letter_code
_entity_poly.pdbx_strand_id
1 'polypeptide(L)'
;MINQLRPLGLMVFCLIYTSVVALAPTLSIGIAVGPPLVWPAAGVYFAYLMLSPMREWWKLIGLVFICGIVGNSLGNVPLHPHLLLSWTLVSASMTLSAALLRYSSERFDEHSVMRAILFVLIGGLVAPTLSAGLSSMVWQGLMSETQMQAFRFRFAGSSLGILTVTPFLLSVHAILLRPKSLAAIDQ
;
A
#
# COMPACT_ATOMS: atom_id res chain seq x y z
N MET A 1 -14.40 -8.72 16.88
CA MET A 1 -13.43 -9.69 16.33
C MET A 1 -13.69 -9.84 14.84
N ILE A 2 -12.88 -9.18 14.00
CA ILE A 2 -13.10 -9.09 12.55
C ILE A 2 -12.68 -10.39 11.86
N ASN A 3 -13.53 -10.84 10.94
CA ASN A 3 -13.39 -12.03 10.10
C ASN A 3 -11.96 -12.21 9.57
N GLN A 4 -11.47 -13.45 9.66
CA GLN A 4 -10.35 -13.96 8.88
C GLN A 4 -10.45 -13.43 7.43
N LEU A 5 -9.33 -13.14 6.78
CA LEU A 5 -9.28 -12.82 5.36
C LEU A 5 -10.01 -13.92 4.56
N ARG A 6 -11.32 -13.74 4.33
CA ARG A 6 -12.12 -14.69 3.57
C ARG A 6 -11.48 -14.79 2.18
N PRO A 7 -11.47 -15.96 1.54
CA PRO A 7 -10.89 -16.14 0.21
C PRO A 7 -11.29 -15.05 -0.78
N LEU A 8 -12.54 -14.58 -0.69
CA LEU A 8 -13.07 -13.46 -1.46
C LEU A 8 -12.32 -12.14 -1.25
N GLY A 9 -12.01 -11.77 -0.01
CA GLY A 9 -11.29 -10.52 0.31
C GLY A 9 -9.86 -10.53 -0.23
N LEU A 10 -9.18 -11.68 -0.15
CA LEU A 10 -7.87 -11.88 -0.78
C LEU A 10 -7.96 -11.84 -2.30
N MET A 11 -8.99 -12.43 -2.89
CA MET A 11 -9.19 -12.41 -4.34
C MET A 11 -9.41 -10.97 -4.84
N VAL A 12 -10.25 -10.19 -4.14
CA VAL A 12 -10.47 -8.76 -4.44
C VAL A 12 -9.17 -7.96 -4.28
N PHE A 13 -8.40 -8.23 -3.21
CA PHE A 13 -7.08 -7.63 -3.03
C PHE A 13 -6.17 -7.88 -4.22
N CYS A 14 -6.00 -9.16 -4.59
CA CYS A 14 -5.14 -9.56 -5.70
C CYS A 14 -5.58 -8.89 -7.00
N LEU A 15 -6.89 -8.92 -7.29
CA LEU A 15 -7.43 -8.35 -8.53
C LEU A 15 -7.18 -6.83 -8.60
N ILE A 16 -7.49 -6.08 -7.54
CA ILE A 16 -7.25 -4.63 -7.50
C ILE A 16 -5.74 -4.34 -7.59
N TYR A 17 -4.94 -5.01 -6.76
CA TYR A 17 -3.50 -4.77 -6.70
C TYR A 17 -2.81 -5.06 -8.03
N THR A 18 -3.06 -6.25 -8.62
CA THR A 18 -2.52 -6.64 -9.94
C THR A 18 -2.97 -5.68 -11.02
N SER A 19 -4.25 -5.26 -11.03
CA SER A 19 -4.76 -4.32 -12.05
C SER A 19 -4.06 -2.97 -11.97
N VAL A 20 -3.89 -2.42 -10.76
CA VAL A 20 -3.17 -1.15 -10.56
C VAL A 20 -1.72 -1.26 -11.02
N VAL A 21 -1.05 -2.36 -10.68
CA VAL A 21 0.34 -2.59 -11.10
C VAL A 21 0.45 -2.76 -12.62
N ALA A 22 -0.47 -3.48 -13.26
CA ALA A 22 -0.48 -3.67 -14.71
C ALA A 22 -0.74 -2.38 -15.47
N LEU A 23 -1.59 -1.50 -14.95
CA LEU A 23 -1.89 -0.19 -15.54
C LEU A 23 -0.80 0.85 -15.26
N ALA A 24 0.10 0.60 -14.31
CA ALA A 24 1.15 1.53 -13.93
C ALA A 24 1.92 2.14 -15.11
N PRO A 25 2.43 1.36 -16.08
CA PRO A 25 3.21 1.90 -17.19
C PRO A 25 2.38 2.82 -18.10
N THR A 26 1.07 2.57 -18.20
CA THR A 26 0.15 3.39 -19.02
C THR A 26 -0.21 4.71 -18.35
N LEU A 27 -0.08 4.79 -17.03
CA LEU A 27 -0.41 5.97 -16.21
C LEU A 27 0.83 6.82 -15.90
N SER A 28 2.03 6.34 -16.21
CA SER A 28 3.29 7.06 -16.05
C SER A 28 3.40 8.20 -17.07
N ILE A 29 2.81 9.35 -16.76
CA ILE A 29 2.97 10.57 -17.57
C ILE A 29 4.41 11.09 -17.36
N GLY A 30 5.22 11.06 -18.43
CA GLY A 30 6.53 11.73 -18.48
C GLY A 30 7.73 10.95 -17.90
N ILE A 31 7.61 9.65 -17.63
CA ILE A 31 8.72 8.80 -17.17
C ILE A 31 8.66 7.45 -17.90
N ALA A 32 9.79 6.98 -18.44
CA ALA A 32 9.86 5.70 -19.15
C ALA A 32 9.62 4.49 -18.21
N VAL A 33 10.06 4.60 -16.95
CA VAL A 33 9.88 3.58 -15.91
C VAL A 33 9.82 4.24 -14.53
N GLY A 34 8.69 4.15 -13.83
CA GLY A 34 8.53 4.74 -12.49
C GLY A 34 7.07 4.82 -12.07
N PRO A 35 6.75 4.91 -10.76
CA PRO A 35 5.36 4.98 -10.34
C PRO A 35 4.72 6.29 -10.85
N PRO A 36 3.46 6.27 -11.34
CA PRO A 36 2.68 7.46 -11.58
C PRO A 36 2.66 8.41 -10.38
N LEU A 37 2.33 9.68 -10.66
CA LEU A 37 2.27 10.76 -9.67
C LEU A 37 1.40 10.40 -8.45
N VAL A 38 0.43 9.50 -8.64
CA VAL A 38 -0.25 8.75 -7.58
C VAL A 38 0.09 7.28 -7.76
N TRP A 39 0.49 6.58 -6.69
CA TRP A 39 0.76 5.13 -6.70
C TRP A 39 -0.30 4.36 -5.90
N PRO A 40 -1.44 3.98 -6.51
CA PRO A 40 -2.55 3.39 -5.76
C PRO A 40 -2.20 2.06 -5.09
N ALA A 41 -1.23 1.32 -5.63
CA ALA A 41 -0.83 0.01 -5.11
C ALA A 41 -0.27 0.13 -3.67
N ALA A 42 0.44 1.21 -3.35
CA ALA A 42 0.87 1.47 -1.97
C ALA A 42 -0.33 1.64 -1.04
N GLY A 43 -1.33 2.43 -1.45
CA GLY A 43 -2.54 2.64 -0.65
C GLY A 43 -3.41 1.40 -0.49
N VAL A 44 -3.55 0.58 -1.54
CA VAL A 44 -4.24 -0.71 -1.50
C VAL A 44 -3.54 -1.65 -0.50
N TYR A 45 -2.22 -1.79 -0.61
CA TYR A 45 -1.48 -2.66 0.29
C TYR A 45 -1.57 -2.20 1.75
N PHE A 46 -1.37 -0.91 2.00
CA PHE A 46 -1.44 -0.34 3.34
C PHE A 46 -2.85 -0.48 3.94
N ALA A 47 -3.91 -0.31 3.15
CA ALA A 47 -5.29 -0.54 3.58
C ALA A 47 -5.51 -1.99 4.02
N TYR A 48 -5.06 -2.96 3.22
CA TYR A 48 -5.24 -4.37 3.55
C TYR A 48 -4.42 -4.80 4.77
N LEU A 49 -3.23 -4.24 4.96
CA LEU A 49 -2.50 -4.39 6.22
C LEU A 49 -3.32 -3.87 7.41
N MET A 50 -3.98 -2.71 7.26
CA MET A 50 -4.84 -2.11 8.30
C MET A 50 -6.14 -2.89 8.55
N LEU A 51 -6.68 -3.59 7.55
CA LEU A 51 -7.90 -4.39 7.69
C LEU A 51 -7.64 -5.81 8.23
N SER A 52 -6.42 -6.33 8.09
CA SER A 52 -6.10 -7.74 8.37
C SER A 52 -5.42 -7.94 9.72
N PRO A 53 -5.68 -9.02 10.46
CA PRO A 53 -4.94 -9.28 11.70
C PRO A 53 -3.44 -9.47 11.40
N MET A 54 -2.55 -8.97 12.28
CA MET A 54 -1.09 -9.01 12.05
C MET A 54 -0.55 -10.42 11.76
N ARG A 55 -1.11 -11.45 12.41
CA ARG A 55 -0.75 -12.87 12.17
C ARG A 55 -0.98 -13.35 10.73
N GLU A 56 -1.75 -12.63 9.92
CA GLU A 56 -2.04 -12.96 8.51
C GLU A 56 -1.20 -12.11 7.53
N TRP A 57 -0.39 -11.17 8.01
CA TRP A 57 0.36 -10.25 7.15
C TRP A 57 1.38 -10.95 6.24
N TRP A 58 1.96 -12.07 6.67
CA TRP A 58 2.86 -12.86 5.83
C TRP A 58 2.17 -13.34 4.54
N LYS A 59 0.85 -13.63 4.58
CA LYS A 59 0.06 -13.98 3.39
C LYS A 59 -0.03 -12.78 2.45
N LEU A 60 -0.33 -11.60 3.00
CA LEU A 60 -0.40 -10.36 2.22
C LEU A 60 0.94 -10.00 1.58
N ILE A 61 2.05 -10.16 2.30
CA ILE A 61 3.40 -9.94 1.77
C ILE A 61 3.66 -10.87 0.57
N GLY A 62 3.36 -12.17 0.72
CA GLY A 62 3.50 -13.14 -0.37
C GLY A 62 2.61 -12.81 -1.57
N LEU A 63 1.36 -12.43 -1.31
CA LEU A 63 0.41 -12.04 -2.36
C LEU A 63 0.81 -10.76 -3.07
N VAL A 64 1.29 -9.73 -2.36
CA VAL A 64 1.86 -8.52 -2.99
C VAL A 64 2.95 -8.89 -3.97
N PHE A 65 3.84 -9.80 -3.57
CA PHE A 65 4.95 -10.22 -4.41
C PHE A 65 4.46 -10.92 -5.68
N ILE A 66 3.57 -11.90 -5.54
CA ILE A 66 2.98 -12.65 -6.66
C ILE A 66 2.18 -11.71 -7.57
N CYS A 67 1.29 -10.89 -6.99
CA CYS A 67 0.45 -9.95 -7.71
C CYS A 67 1.26 -8.86 -8.41
N GLY A 68 2.37 -8.44 -7.82
CA GLY A 68 3.34 -7.52 -8.41
C GLY A 68 4.02 -8.12 -9.63
N ILE A 69 4.50 -9.37 -9.53
CA ILE A 69 5.09 -10.10 -10.67
C ILE A 69 4.05 -10.23 -11.80
N VAL A 70 2.86 -10.74 -11.49
CA VAL A 70 1.79 -10.93 -12.48
C VAL A 70 1.40 -9.60 -13.11
N GLY A 71 1.22 -8.55 -12.32
CA GLY A 71 0.86 -7.22 -12.81
C GLY A 71 1.92 -6.64 -13.74
N ASN A 72 3.19 -6.75 -13.39
CA ASN A 72 4.28 -6.28 -14.26
C ASN A 72 4.36 -7.08 -15.56
N SER A 73 4.19 -8.40 -15.50
CA SER A 73 4.11 -9.23 -16.71
C SER A 73 2.95 -8.82 -17.63
N LEU A 74 1.76 -8.56 -17.07
CA LEU A 74 0.60 -8.06 -17.83
C LEU A 74 0.84 -6.65 -18.40
N GLY A 75 1.58 -5.81 -17.68
CA GLY A 75 2.00 -4.48 -18.12
C GLY A 75 3.22 -4.47 -19.04
N ASN A 76 3.72 -5.64 -19.48
CA ASN A 76 4.94 -5.80 -20.29
C ASN A 76 6.20 -5.15 -19.66
N VAL A 77 6.27 -5.08 -18.33
CA VAL A 77 7.45 -4.60 -17.60
C VAL A 77 8.42 -5.76 -17.38
N PRO A 78 9.67 -5.67 -17.87
CA PRO A 78 10.66 -6.73 -17.68
C PRO A 78 10.95 -7.01 -16.19
N LEU A 79 10.99 -8.29 -15.81
CA LEU A 79 11.35 -8.70 -14.46
C LEU A 79 12.88 -8.72 -14.30
N HIS A 80 13.42 -7.71 -13.61
CA HIS A 80 14.83 -7.67 -13.24
C HIS A 80 15.03 -8.00 -11.76
N PRO A 81 16.12 -8.70 -11.38
CA PRO A 81 16.40 -9.03 -9.97
C PRO A 81 16.41 -7.81 -9.04
N HIS A 82 16.89 -6.67 -9.53
CA HIS A 82 16.91 -5.42 -8.78
C HIS A 82 15.51 -4.83 -8.54
N LEU A 83 14.56 -5.04 -9.47
CA LEU A 83 13.15 -4.66 -9.27
C LEU A 83 12.51 -5.50 -8.16
N LEU A 84 12.79 -6.80 -8.16
CA LEU A 84 12.33 -7.71 -7.10
C LEU A 84 12.89 -7.28 -5.74
N LEU A 85 14.18 -6.95 -5.65
CA LEU A 85 14.79 -6.40 -4.44
C LEU A 85 14.12 -5.09 -4.01
N SER A 86 13.90 -4.16 -4.94
CA SER A 86 13.21 -2.90 -4.65
C SER A 86 11.81 -3.14 -4.10
N TRP A 87 11.04 -4.09 -4.62
CA TRP A 87 9.70 -4.40 -4.13
C TRP A 87 9.72 -5.04 -2.74
N THR A 88 10.68 -5.92 -2.47
CA THR A 88 10.89 -6.50 -1.13
C THR A 88 11.12 -5.40 -0.11
N LEU A 89 12.04 -4.46 -0.40
CA LEU A 89 12.35 -3.35 0.50
C LEU A 89 11.14 -2.44 0.71
N VAL A 90 10.43 -2.06 -0.35
CA VAL A 90 9.21 -1.26 -0.27
C VAL A 90 8.14 -1.96 0.58
N SER A 91 7.90 -3.24 0.31
CA SER A 91 6.90 -4.03 1.04
C SER A 91 7.26 -4.15 2.52
N ALA A 92 8.54 -4.39 2.83
CA ALA A 92 9.02 -4.45 4.21
C ALA A 92 8.85 -3.10 4.93
N SER A 93 9.22 -1.97 4.32
CA SER A 93 9.03 -0.64 4.88
C SER A 93 7.56 -0.30 5.14
N MET A 94 6.67 -0.68 4.20
CA MET A 94 5.23 -0.47 4.32
C MET A 94 4.65 -1.31 5.47
N THR A 95 5.02 -2.59 5.55
CA THR A 95 4.60 -3.47 6.65
C THR A 95 5.09 -2.96 8.00
N LEU A 96 6.35 -2.54 8.09
CA LEU A 96 6.92 -2.00 9.33
C LEU A 96 6.19 -0.73 9.77
N SER A 97 5.92 0.18 8.83
CA SER A 97 5.22 1.44 9.12
C SER A 97 3.75 1.21 9.49
N ALA A 98 3.09 0.23 8.85
CA ALA A 98 1.78 -0.24 9.25
C ALA A 98 1.78 -0.80 10.68
N ALA A 99 2.80 -1.58 11.06
CA ALA A 99 2.93 -2.10 12.43
C ALA A 99 3.10 -0.96 13.43
N LEU A 100 3.99 0.00 13.12
CA LEU A 100 4.23 1.18 13.94
C LEU A 100 2.96 2.02 14.13
N LEU A 101 2.19 2.23 13.06
CA LEU A 101 0.91 2.95 13.11
C LEU A 101 -0.06 2.24 14.03
N ARG A 102 -0.27 0.93 13.85
CA ARG A 102 -1.16 0.14 14.69
C ARG A 102 -0.79 0.27 16.16
N TYR A 103 0.46 -0.07 16.49
CA TYR A 103 0.97 0.01 17.85
C TYR A 103 0.80 1.40 18.47
N SER A 104 1.12 2.46 17.72
CA SER A 104 1.03 3.84 18.20
C SER A 104 -0.42 4.34 18.34
N SER A 105 -1.35 3.76 17.58
CA SER A 105 -2.76 4.14 17.52
C SER A 105 -3.66 3.38 18.51
N GLU A 106 -3.19 2.25 19.07
CA GLU A 106 -3.96 1.35 19.93
C GLU A 106 -4.56 2.06 21.16
N ARG A 107 -3.82 3.03 21.73
CA ARG A 107 -4.25 3.79 22.92
C ARG A 107 -5.32 4.86 22.67
N PHE A 108 -5.68 5.11 21.41
CA PHE A 108 -6.64 6.15 21.04
C PHE A 108 -7.93 5.52 20.50
N ASP A 109 -9.06 6.18 20.73
CA ASP A 109 -10.36 5.75 20.18
C ASP A 109 -10.40 5.78 18.65
N GLU A 110 -11.28 4.97 18.05
CA GLU A 110 -11.44 4.83 16.60
C GLU A 110 -11.71 6.18 15.90
N HIS A 111 -12.45 7.07 16.54
CA HIS A 111 -12.80 8.40 16.02
C HIS A 111 -11.89 9.53 16.53
N SER A 112 -10.77 9.20 17.18
CA SER A 112 -9.85 10.21 17.72
C SER A 112 -9.10 10.95 16.61
N VAL A 113 -9.05 12.29 16.71
CA VAL A 113 -8.20 13.14 15.86
C VAL A 113 -6.73 12.69 15.91
N MET A 114 -6.26 12.17 17.06
CA MET A 114 -4.90 11.66 17.19
C MET A 114 -4.62 10.46 16.29
N ARG A 115 -5.60 9.58 16.07
CA ARG A 115 -5.44 8.48 15.10
C ARG A 115 -5.30 9.00 13.67
N ALA A 116 -6.07 10.03 13.30
CA ALA A 116 -5.97 10.65 11.99
C ALA A 116 -4.60 11.32 11.80
N ILE A 117 -4.12 12.06 12.81
CA ILE A 117 -2.77 12.65 12.80
C ILE A 117 -1.70 11.57 12.66
N LEU A 118 -1.77 10.50 13.45
CA LEU A 118 -0.82 9.39 13.35
C LEU A 118 -0.87 8.70 11.99
N PHE A 119 -2.05 8.54 11.39
CA PHE A 119 -2.19 8.02 10.04
C PHE A 119 -1.49 8.91 9.02
N VAL A 120 -1.67 10.24 9.10
CA VAL A 120 -0.99 11.19 8.20
C VAL A 120 0.52 11.15 8.40
N LEU A 121 1.01 11.16 9.64
CA LEU A 121 2.45 11.15 9.94
C LEU A 121 3.10 9.81 9.59
N ILE A 122 2.52 8.69 10.01
CA ILE A 122 3.16 7.39 9.82
C ILE A 122 2.85 6.84 8.42
N GLY A 123 1.58 6.86 8.01
CA GLY A 123 1.16 6.37 6.69
C GLY A 123 1.52 7.33 5.56
N GLY A 124 1.35 8.63 5.74
CA GLY A 124 1.61 9.63 4.70
C GLY A 124 3.05 10.12 4.59
N LEU A 125 3.83 10.08 5.68
CA LEU A 125 5.20 10.60 5.70
C LEU A 125 6.24 9.51 5.99
N VAL A 126 6.14 8.76 7.09
CA VAL A 126 7.16 7.75 7.45
C VAL A 126 7.22 6.60 6.45
N ALA A 127 6.10 5.96 6.12
CA ALA A 127 6.08 4.82 5.21
C ALA A 127 6.60 5.17 3.80
N PRO A 128 6.17 6.29 3.20
CA PRO A 128 6.70 6.76 1.92
C PRO A 128 8.18 7.15 2.01
N THR A 129 8.62 7.78 3.10
CA THR A 129 10.04 8.13 3.27
C THR A 129 10.94 6.90 3.30
N LEU A 130 10.59 5.90 4.11
CA LEU A 130 11.38 4.66 4.22
C LEU A 130 11.39 3.89 2.91
N SER A 131 10.22 3.69 2.31
CA SER A 131 10.09 2.92 1.06
C SER A 131 10.74 3.64 -0.13
N ALA A 132 10.54 4.95 -0.29
CA ALA A 132 11.15 5.74 -1.36
C ALA A 132 12.66 5.88 -1.16
N GLY A 133 13.12 6.06 0.09
CA GLY A 133 14.54 6.10 0.43
C GLY A 133 15.26 4.82 -0.01
N LEU A 134 14.80 3.67 0.44
CA LEU A 134 15.42 2.38 0.11
C LEU A 134 15.28 2.03 -1.38
N SER A 135 14.11 2.25 -1.98
CA SER A 135 13.95 1.97 -3.41
C SER A 135 14.77 2.93 -4.28
N SER A 136 14.86 4.22 -3.95
CA SER A 136 15.64 5.18 -4.74
C SER A 136 17.12 4.79 -4.87
N MET A 137 17.70 4.18 -3.84
CA MET A 137 19.08 3.65 -3.88
C MET A 137 19.23 2.52 -4.90
N VAL A 138 18.26 1.63 -4.97
CA VAL A 138 18.24 0.55 -5.97
C VAL A 138 18.05 1.11 -7.38
N TRP A 139 17.18 2.11 -7.53
CA TRP A 139 16.84 2.69 -8.83
C TRP A 139 17.92 3.58 -9.42
N GLN A 140 18.71 4.28 -8.59
CA GLN A 140 19.89 5.01 -9.05
C GLN A 140 20.89 4.12 -9.79
N GLY A 141 21.00 2.85 -9.40
CA GLY A 141 21.89 1.90 -10.07
C GLY A 141 21.34 1.33 -11.38
N LEU A 142 20.04 1.48 -11.65
CA LEU A 142 19.34 0.88 -12.79
C LEU A 142 18.95 1.87 -13.87
N MET A 143 18.60 3.08 -13.45
CA MET A 143 18.16 4.16 -14.32
C MET A 143 19.18 5.28 -14.23
N SER A 144 19.39 6.00 -15.33
CA SER A 144 20.21 7.22 -15.38
C SER A 144 19.59 8.41 -14.62
N GLU A 145 18.75 8.14 -13.62
CA GLU A 145 18.11 9.13 -12.75
C GLU A 145 18.95 9.40 -11.51
N THR A 146 18.89 10.64 -11.01
CA THR A 146 19.48 10.95 -9.71
C THR A 146 18.67 10.32 -8.58
N GLN A 147 19.34 9.89 -7.50
CA GLN A 147 18.66 9.31 -6.32
C GLN A 147 17.57 10.25 -5.78
N MET A 148 17.85 11.56 -5.74
CA MET A 148 16.90 12.56 -5.27
C MET A 148 15.65 12.65 -6.15
N GLN A 149 15.81 12.53 -7.48
CA GLN A 149 14.68 12.50 -8.40
C GLN A 149 13.82 11.25 -8.18
N ALA A 150 14.44 10.07 -8.14
CA ALA A 150 13.75 8.81 -7.87
C ALA A 150 13.03 8.82 -6.51
N PHE A 151 13.68 9.39 -5.48
CA PHE A 151 13.08 9.58 -4.16
C PHE A 151 11.83 10.44 -4.23
N ARG A 152 11.91 11.63 -4.84
CA ARG A 152 10.78 12.58 -4.90
C ARG A 152 9.55 11.97 -5.57
N PHE A 153 9.71 11.32 -6.72
CA PHE A 153 8.59 10.70 -7.43
C PHE A 153 7.97 9.55 -6.63
N ARG A 154 8.81 8.67 -6.06
CA ARG A 154 8.33 7.51 -5.29
C ARG A 154 7.70 7.91 -3.97
N PHE A 155 8.26 8.91 -3.31
CA PHE A 155 7.71 9.51 -2.10
C PHE A 155 6.33 10.10 -2.40
N ALA A 156 6.23 11.01 -3.37
CA ALA A 156 4.97 11.65 -3.73
C ALA A 156 3.90 10.63 -4.14
N GLY A 157 4.25 9.68 -5.02
CA GLY A 157 3.35 8.63 -5.47
C GLY A 157 2.84 7.76 -4.33
N SER A 158 3.74 7.33 -3.43
CA SER A 158 3.37 6.48 -2.28
C SER A 158 2.57 7.24 -1.24
N SER A 159 2.94 8.48 -0.92
CA SER A 159 2.21 9.36 -0.01
C SER A 159 0.80 9.62 -0.52
N LEU A 160 0.64 10.01 -1.79
CA LEU A 160 -0.67 10.23 -2.37
C LEU A 160 -1.49 8.94 -2.43
N GLY A 161 -0.87 7.83 -2.82
CA GLY A 161 -1.50 6.52 -2.80
C GLY A 161 -2.07 6.17 -1.42
N ILE A 162 -1.28 6.30 -0.36
CA ILE A 162 -1.73 6.00 1.00
C ILE A 162 -2.76 7.01 1.49
N LEU A 163 -2.50 8.30 1.38
CA LEU A 163 -3.38 9.36 1.91
C LEU A 163 -4.73 9.45 1.20
N THR A 164 -4.86 8.91 -0.01
CA THR A 164 -6.13 8.91 -0.76
C THR A 164 -6.79 7.54 -0.83
N VAL A 165 -6.07 6.51 -1.25
CA VAL A 165 -6.65 5.19 -1.53
C VAL A 165 -6.87 4.40 -0.25
N THR A 166 -5.98 4.52 0.74
CA THR A 166 -6.19 3.83 2.02
C THR A 166 -7.46 4.27 2.74
N PRO A 167 -7.70 5.56 3.02
CA PRO A 167 -8.93 5.96 3.70
C PRO A 167 -10.17 5.63 2.87
N PHE A 168 -10.12 5.75 1.54
CA PHE A 168 -11.22 5.34 0.67
C PHE A 168 -11.60 3.87 0.86
N LEU A 169 -10.63 2.95 0.80
CA LEU A 169 -10.88 1.51 0.98
C LEU A 169 -11.35 1.18 2.40
N LEU A 170 -10.79 1.84 3.41
CA LEU A 170 -11.24 1.70 4.80
C LEU A 170 -12.70 2.17 4.99
N SER A 171 -13.08 3.29 4.36
CA SER A 171 -14.44 3.81 4.38
C SER A 171 -15.42 2.89 3.66
N VAL A 172 -15.07 2.39 2.46
CA VAL A 172 -15.89 1.41 1.73
C VAL A 172 -16.10 0.15 2.56
N HIS A 173 -15.05 -0.37 3.19
CA HIS A 173 -15.16 -1.52 4.08
C HIS A 173 -16.05 -1.23 5.29
N ALA A 174 -15.91 -0.07 5.92
CA ALA A 174 -16.72 0.32 7.07
C ALA A 174 -18.21 0.48 6.73
N ILE A 175 -18.53 1.06 5.57
CA ILE A 175 -19.91 1.34 5.15
C ILE A 175 -20.61 0.09 4.60
N LEU A 176 -19.94 -0.68 3.73
CA LEU A 176 -20.58 -1.76 2.98
C LEU A 176 -20.45 -3.14 3.64
N LEU A 177 -19.41 -3.36 4.46
CA LEU A 177 -19.05 -4.71 4.94
C LEU A 177 -19.17 -4.90 6.46
N ARG A 178 -19.37 -3.84 7.26
CA ARG A 178 -19.85 -4.01 8.64
C ARG A 178 -21.37 -4.28 8.60
N PRO A 179 -21.85 -5.44 9.06
CA PRO A 179 -23.29 -5.69 9.14
C PRO A 179 -23.95 -4.66 10.06
N LYS A 180 -25.13 -4.17 9.67
CA LYS A 180 -26.03 -3.28 10.46
C LYS A 180 -26.57 -3.93 11.75
N SER A 181 -25.86 -4.89 12.35
CA SER A 181 -26.37 -5.67 13.50
C SER A 181 -26.44 -4.89 14.82
N LEU A 182 -26.20 -3.58 14.81
CA LEU A 182 -26.43 -2.68 15.96
C LEU A 182 -27.60 -1.72 15.74
N ALA A 183 -28.24 -1.71 14.56
CA ALA A 183 -29.42 -0.88 14.31
C ALA A 183 -30.73 -1.50 14.83
N ALA A 184 -30.68 -2.68 15.45
CA ALA A 184 -31.84 -3.44 15.90
C ALA A 184 -31.85 -3.75 17.41
N ILE A 185 -31.00 -3.10 18.22
CA ILE A 185 -30.99 -3.26 19.69
C ILE A 185 -31.54 -2.01 20.42
N ASP A 186 -31.75 -0.90 19.71
CA ASP A 186 -32.31 0.35 20.26
C ASP A 186 -33.69 0.72 19.66
N GLN A 187 -34.49 -0.26 19.22
CA GLN A 187 -35.93 -0.11 18.97
C GLN A 187 -36.71 -1.07 19.85
#